data_AF-A0A3D1UZZ2-F1
#
_entry.id   AF-A0A3D1UZZ2-F1
#
_cell.length_a   1.000
_cell.length_b   1.000
_cell.length_c   1.000
_cell.angle_alpha   90.00
_cell.angle_beta   90.00
_cell.angle_gamma   90.00
#
_symmetry.space_group_name_H-M   'P 1'
#
loop_
_entity.id
_entity.type
_entity.pdbx_description
1 polymer ?
#
loop_
_entity_poly.entity_id
_entity_poly.type
_entity_poly.pdbx_seq_one_letter_code
_entity_poly.pdbx_strand_id
1 'polypeptide(L)'
;MNGKRKNNWLHLDLKGAIPSVGKLLEQLEFWKDCGYDGIVWEYDDRIPWQSWPGTWRGGYTIQEQRRLMDACRKLELETVPLIQIQGHLEWLLKHERYSGWRENGVSSELCPLHPEVLPRLKKWIDEITTLHPGSRFLHLGADETWYMGK
;
A
#
# COMPACT_ATOMS: atom_id res chain seq x y z
N MET A 1 -11.56 19.48 27.94
CA MET A 1 -12.59 19.14 26.94
C MET A 1 -12.15 17.86 26.23
N ASN A 2 -12.69 16.70 26.62
CA ASN A 2 -12.42 15.42 25.93
C ASN A 2 -13.34 15.34 24.70
N GLY A 3 -12.96 16.05 23.63
CA GLY A 3 -13.54 15.83 22.31
C GLY A 3 -13.08 14.47 21.81
N LYS A 4 -14.01 13.56 21.52
CA LYS A 4 -13.74 12.27 20.89
C LYS A 4 -12.91 12.55 19.62
N ARG A 5 -11.68 12.04 19.52
CA ARG A 5 -10.86 12.12 18.29
C ARG A 5 -11.74 11.64 17.14
N LYS A 6 -12.03 12.51 16.18
CA LYS A 6 -12.57 12.05 14.89
C LYS A 6 -11.39 11.36 14.20
N ASN A 7 -11.62 10.25 13.53
CA ASN A 7 -10.58 9.58 12.75
C ASN A 7 -10.78 10.01 11.30
N ASN A 8 -10.46 11.27 10.99
CA ASN A 8 -10.61 11.78 9.63
C ASN A 8 -9.35 11.45 8.85
N TRP A 9 -9.41 10.41 8.02
CA TRP A 9 -8.26 9.96 7.24
C TRP A 9 -8.44 10.26 5.76
N LEU A 10 -7.36 10.71 5.13
CA LEU A 10 -7.28 10.89 3.69
C LEU A 10 -6.78 9.59 3.05
N HIS A 11 -7.46 9.09 2.03
CA HIS A 11 -6.99 7.98 1.22
C HIS A 11 -6.08 8.50 0.11
N LEU A 12 -4.81 8.12 0.14
CA LEU A 12 -3.81 8.46 -0.87
C LEU A 12 -3.49 7.22 -1.71
N ASP A 13 -4.05 7.19 -2.93
CA ASP A 13 -3.75 6.17 -3.92
C ASP A 13 -2.42 6.50 -4.64
N LEU A 14 -1.40 5.67 -4.42
CA LEU A 14 -0.10 5.82 -5.09
C LEU A 14 0.03 5.02 -6.38
N LYS A 15 -1.01 4.30 -6.83
CA LYS A 15 -0.98 3.49 -8.06
C LYS A 15 -0.89 4.32 -9.33
N GLY A 16 -1.53 5.49 -9.31
CA GLY A 16 -1.61 6.40 -10.45
C GLY A 16 -0.41 7.32 -10.58
N ALA A 17 -0.68 8.63 -10.46
CA ALA A 17 0.35 9.65 -10.47
C ALA A 17 1.06 9.69 -9.11
N ILE A 18 2.39 9.56 -9.10
CA ILE A 18 3.19 9.71 -7.89
C ILE A 18 3.68 11.16 -7.79
N PRO A 19 3.36 11.90 -6.72
CA PRO A 19 4.02 13.18 -6.46
C PRO A 19 5.53 12.99 -6.25
N SER A 20 6.31 14.05 -6.40
CA SER A 20 7.68 14.02 -5.88
C SER A 20 7.66 14.02 -4.36
N VAL A 21 8.73 13.53 -3.73
CA VAL A 21 8.86 13.55 -2.26
C VAL A 21 8.68 14.96 -1.70
N GLY A 22 9.30 15.96 -2.33
CA GLY A 22 9.15 17.36 -1.93
C GLY A 22 7.69 17.81 -2.01
N LYS A 23 6.99 17.49 -3.09
CA LYS A 23 5.59 17.88 -3.25
C LYS A 23 4.66 17.17 -2.27
N LEU A 24 4.96 15.90 -1.93
CA LEU A 24 4.16 15.18 -0.97
C LEU A 24 4.39 15.71 0.45
N LEU A 25 5.62 16.10 0.82
CA LEU A 25 5.91 16.75 2.10
C LEU A 25 5.09 18.03 2.29
N GLU A 26 5.03 18.91 1.27
CA GLU A 26 4.16 20.11 1.28
C GLU A 26 2.68 19.74 1.48
N GLN A 27 2.22 18.67 0.81
CA GLN A 27 0.84 18.21 0.92
C GLN A 27 0.52 17.66 2.32
N LEU A 28 1.45 16.96 2.97
CA LEU A 28 1.26 16.48 4.33
C LEU A 28 0.99 17.63 5.31
N GLU A 29 1.75 18.71 5.20
CA GLU A 29 1.55 19.92 6.01
C GLU A 29 0.17 20.54 5.72
N PHE A 30 -0.17 20.71 4.44
CA PHE A 30 -1.48 21.22 4.04
C PHE A 30 -2.66 20.37 4.53
N TRP A 31 -2.57 19.04 4.43
CA TRP A 31 -3.62 18.14 4.92
C TRP A 31 -3.74 18.18 6.44
N LYS A 32 -2.63 18.35 7.17
CA LYS A 32 -2.68 18.57 8.61
C LYS A 32 -3.44 19.87 8.94
N ASP A 33 -3.16 20.95 8.22
CA ASP A 33 -3.85 22.23 8.40
C ASP A 33 -5.35 22.16 8.06
N CYS A 34 -5.72 21.29 7.12
CA CYS A 34 -7.11 20.97 6.79
C CYS A 34 -7.82 20.13 7.87
N GLY A 35 -7.10 19.66 8.89
CA GLY A 35 -7.67 18.92 10.02
C GLY A 35 -7.80 17.41 9.80
N TYR A 36 -7.00 16.83 8.89
CA TYR A 36 -6.88 15.38 8.80
C TYR A 36 -6.03 14.84 9.96
N ASP A 37 -6.44 13.68 10.49
CA ASP A 37 -5.78 13.00 11.60
C ASP A 37 -4.78 11.93 11.12
N GLY A 38 -4.84 11.57 9.84
CA GLY A 38 -4.02 10.51 9.28
C GLY A 38 -4.26 10.27 7.80
N ILE A 39 -3.48 9.35 7.25
CA ILE A 39 -3.45 9.04 5.83
C ILE A 39 -3.46 7.52 5.67
N VAL A 40 -4.35 7.03 4.82
CA VAL A 40 -4.30 5.67 4.28
C VAL A 40 -3.41 5.70 3.04
N TRP A 41 -2.32 4.94 3.08
CA TRP A 41 -1.33 4.88 2.01
C TRP A 41 -1.53 3.61 1.21
N GLU A 42 -2.12 3.71 0.02
CA GLU A 42 -2.33 2.56 -0.85
C GLU A 42 -1.15 2.34 -1.80
N TYR A 43 -0.62 1.10 -1.78
CA TYR A 43 0.61 0.73 -2.46
C TYR A 43 0.43 -0.35 -3.54
N ASP A 44 1.27 -0.26 -4.57
CA ASP A 44 1.47 -1.21 -5.66
C ASP A 44 2.97 -1.32 -6.05
N ASP A 45 3.30 -1.34 -7.35
CA ASP A 45 4.65 -1.34 -7.92
C ASP A 45 5.39 0.01 -7.93
N ARG A 46 4.94 1.03 -7.19
CA ARG A 46 5.69 2.29 -6.99
C ARG A 46 6.80 2.22 -5.92
N ILE A 47 6.88 1.12 -5.18
CA ILE A 47 7.92 0.86 -4.17
C ILE A 47 8.70 -0.41 -4.58
N PRO A 48 10.03 -0.46 -4.41
CA PRO A 48 10.83 -1.64 -4.74
C PRO A 48 10.71 -2.73 -3.67
N TRP A 49 9.59 -3.44 -3.67
CA TRP A 49 9.33 -4.55 -2.75
C TRP A 49 10.33 -5.70 -2.96
N GLN A 50 10.89 -6.21 -1.87
CA GLN A 50 11.76 -7.39 -1.92
C GLN A 50 10.94 -8.66 -2.11
N SER A 51 9.71 -8.65 -1.58
CA SER A 51 8.71 -9.70 -1.73
C SER A 51 8.33 -9.89 -3.20
N TRP A 52 8.28 -8.83 -3.99
CA TRP A 52 7.88 -8.84 -5.40
C TRP A 52 9.01 -8.38 -6.35
N PRO A 53 10.10 -9.15 -6.50
CA PRO A 53 11.24 -8.74 -7.32
C PRO A 53 10.84 -8.57 -8.79
N GLY A 54 11.30 -7.47 -9.40
CA GLY A 54 11.15 -7.18 -10.82
C GLY A 54 9.83 -6.50 -11.21
N THR A 55 8.99 -6.11 -10.25
CA THR A 55 7.73 -5.37 -10.54
C THR A 55 7.92 -3.86 -10.50
N TRP A 56 8.90 -3.35 -9.76
CA TRP A 56 9.09 -1.91 -9.56
C TRP A 56 9.27 -1.16 -10.88
N ARG A 57 8.35 -0.23 -11.14
CA ARG A 57 8.37 0.61 -12.37
C ARG A 57 8.81 2.06 -12.10
N GLY A 58 9.55 2.27 -11.02
CA GLY A 58 9.91 3.59 -10.52
C GLY A 58 8.81 4.20 -9.64
N GLY A 59 9.16 5.24 -8.91
CA GLY A 59 8.35 5.80 -7.82
C GLY A 59 9.27 6.22 -6.69
N TYR A 60 8.94 5.86 -5.46
CA TYR A 60 9.81 6.15 -4.32
C TYR A 60 10.80 5.01 -4.08
N THR A 61 12.02 5.35 -3.73
CA THR A 61 12.92 4.45 -3.03
C THR A 61 12.44 4.17 -1.61
N ILE A 62 12.93 3.10 -0.98
CA ILE A 62 12.62 2.81 0.43
C ILE A 62 13.04 3.98 1.35
N GLN A 63 14.17 4.65 1.07
CA GLN A 63 14.64 5.76 1.88
C GLN A 63 13.74 6.99 1.76
N GLU A 64 13.27 7.29 0.55
CA GLU A 64 12.30 8.37 0.32
C GLU A 64 10.96 8.09 1.01
N GLN A 65 10.48 6.84 0.92
CA GLN A 65 9.25 6.45 1.61
C GLN A 65 9.40 6.56 3.13
N ARG A 66 10.54 6.15 3.69
CA ARG A 66 10.85 6.36 5.12
C ARG A 66 10.86 7.84 5.50
N ARG A 67 11.40 8.72 4.65
CA ARG A 67 11.37 10.17 4.88
C ARG A 67 9.93 10.72 4.94
N LEU A 68 9.03 10.20 4.10
CA LEU A 68 7.61 10.56 4.15
C LEU A 68 6.93 10.07 5.44
N MET A 69 7.20 8.83 5.85
CA MET A 69 6.67 8.29 7.11
C MET A 69 7.17 9.06 8.34
N ASP A 70 8.46 9.46 8.32
CA ASP A 70 9.04 10.32 9.36
C ASP A 70 8.36 11.70 9.41
N ALA A 71 7.97 12.25 8.26
CA ALA A 71 7.24 13.52 8.20
C ALA A 71 5.82 13.38 8.76
N CYS A 72 5.09 12.33 8.39
CA CYS A 72 3.79 12.04 9.01
C CYS A 72 3.88 11.94 10.53
N ARG A 73 4.90 11.24 11.06
CA ARG A 73 5.13 11.14 12.50
C ARG A 73 5.34 12.51 13.14
N LYS A 74 6.16 13.38 12.53
CA LYS A 74 6.42 14.74 13.04
C LYS A 74 5.17 15.63 13.03
N LEU A 75 4.29 15.43 12.06
CA LEU A 75 3.01 16.14 11.93
C LEU A 75 1.87 15.50 12.75
N GLU A 76 2.16 14.42 13.48
CA GLU A 76 1.18 13.63 14.20
C GLU A 76 0.03 13.15 13.30
N LEU A 77 0.35 12.81 12.04
CA LEU A 77 -0.55 12.16 11.11
C LEU A 77 -0.39 10.64 11.27
N GLU A 78 -1.46 9.95 11.69
CA GLU A 78 -1.46 8.50 11.71
C GLU A 78 -1.26 7.95 10.28
N THR A 79 -0.52 6.86 10.13
CA THR A 79 -0.34 6.22 8.82
C THR A 79 -0.97 4.85 8.84
N VAL A 80 -1.78 4.55 7.84
CA VAL A 80 -2.40 3.23 7.65
C VAL A 80 -1.93 2.69 6.30
N PRO A 81 -1.01 1.72 6.28
CA PRO A 81 -0.68 1.05 5.02
C PRO A 81 -1.88 0.29 4.47
N LEU A 82 -2.07 0.37 3.16
CA LEU A 82 -3.01 -0.42 2.39
C LEU A 82 -2.25 -1.15 1.28
N ILE A 83 -2.36 -2.48 1.30
CA ILE A 83 -1.92 -3.36 0.21
C ILE A 83 -3.10 -4.21 -0.22
N GLN A 84 -3.09 -4.66 -1.47
CA GLN A 84 -4.13 -5.51 -2.03
C GLN A 84 -3.68 -6.97 -1.99
N ILE A 85 -4.34 -7.82 -1.19
CA ILE A 85 -3.92 -9.22 -1.04
C ILE A 85 -4.64 -10.19 -1.98
N GLN A 86 -5.66 -9.74 -2.71
CA GLN A 86 -6.49 -10.61 -3.55
C GLN A 86 -6.82 -9.96 -4.91
N GLY A 87 -7.66 -8.92 -4.93
CA GLY A 87 -8.03 -8.16 -6.14
C GLY A 87 -7.05 -7.04 -6.47
N HIS A 88 -7.28 -6.30 -7.56
CA HIS A 88 -6.46 -5.15 -7.98
C HIS A 88 -4.95 -5.43 -8.12
N LEU A 89 -4.59 -6.64 -8.53
CA LEU A 89 -3.21 -7.09 -8.66
C LEU A 89 -2.70 -7.13 -10.12
N GLU A 90 -3.30 -6.37 -11.03
CA GLU A 90 -2.87 -6.28 -12.44
C GLU A 90 -1.43 -5.83 -12.56
N TRP A 91 -0.99 -4.94 -11.68
CA TRP A 91 0.40 -4.48 -11.62
C TRP A 91 1.39 -5.62 -11.37
N LEU A 92 0.98 -6.64 -10.60
CA LEU A 92 1.79 -7.80 -10.23
C LEU A 92 1.65 -8.93 -11.24
N LEU A 93 0.41 -9.34 -11.50
CA LEU A 93 0.08 -10.56 -12.22
C LEU A 93 0.20 -10.42 -13.74
N LYS A 94 0.39 -9.20 -14.28
CA LYS A 94 0.77 -9.00 -15.69
C LYS A 94 2.14 -9.60 -16.03
N HIS A 95 3.03 -9.71 -15.06
CA HIS A 95 4.38 -10.23 -15.27
C HIS A 95 4.38 -11.76 -15.42
N GLU A 96 5.13 -12.26 -16.40
CA GLU A 96 5.24 -13.70 -16.69
C GLU A 96 5.60 -14.54 -15.45
N ARG A 97 6.49 -14.03 -14.60
CA ARG A 97 6.90 -14.68 -13.35
C ARG A 97 5.73 -14.99 -12.41
N TYR A 98 4.68 -14.19 -12.41
CA TYR A 98 3.54 -14.31 -11.49
C TYR A 98 2.24 -14.68 -12.21
N SER A 99 2.27 -14.87 -13.54
CA SER A 99 1.06 -15.16 -14.32
C SER A 99 0.41 -16.49 -13.94
N GLY A 100 1.20 -17.48 -13.51
CA GLY A 100 0.72 -18.77 -13.02
C GLY A 100 0.03 -18.70 -11.65
N TRP A 101 0.03 -17.53 -10.99
CA TRP A 101 -0.60 -17.33 -9.68
C TRP A 101 -1.97 -16.68 -9.80
N ARG A 102 -2.47 -16.48 -11.01
CA ARG A 102 -3.76 -15.86 -11.29
C ARG A 102 -4.91 -16.78 -10.89
N GLU A 103 -5.88 -16.25 -10.17
CA GLU A 103 -7.18 -16.92 -9.97
C GLU A 103 -7.86 -17.02 -11.33
N ASN A 104 -8.27 -18.22 -11.74
CA ASN A 104 -8.98 -18.45 -13.00
C ASN A 104 -8.34 -17.82 -14.24
N GLY A 105 -7.02 -17.66 -14.23
CA GLY A 105 -6.25 -17.05 -15.31
C GLY A 105 -6.42 -15.53 -15.47
N VAL A 106 -7.23 -14.85 -14.64
CA VAL A 106 -7.42 -13.40 -14.72
C VAL A 106 -6.26 -12.64 -14.07
N SER A 107 -5.83 -11.54 -14.69
CA SER A 107 -4.67 -10.78 -14.20
C SER A 107 -4.99 -9.87 -13.00
N SER A 108 -6.25 -9.75 -12.59
CA SER A 108 -6.65 -8.87 -11.49
C SER A 108 -6.61 -9.57 -10.12
N GLU A 109 -6.68 -10.90 -10.10
CA GLU A 109 -6.91 -11.68 -8.87
C GLU A 109 -5.85 -12.75 -8.63
N LEU A 110 -5.38 -12.83 -7.39
CA LEU A 110 -4.44 -13.85 -6.94
C LEU A 110 -5.17 -15.14 -6.57
N CYS A 111 -4.64 -16.29 -6.99
CA CYS A 111 -5.20 -17.58 -6.59
C CYS A 111 -4.79 -17.88 -5.14
N PRO A 112 -5.73 -17.91 -4.17
CA PRO A 112 -5.39 -18.12 -2.77
C PRO A 112 -4.92 -19.55 -2.48
N LEU A 113 -5.19 -20.49 -3.40
CA LEU A 113 -4.77 -21.89 -3.30
C LEU A 113 -3.37 -22.15 -3.86
N HIS A 114 -2.76 -21.19 -4.55
CA HIS A 114 -1.41 -21.38 -5.05
C HIS A 114 -0.42 -21.43 -3.86
N PRO A 115 0.41 -22.49 -3.72
CA PRO A 115 1.16 -22.76 -2.50
C PRO A 115 2.16 -21.65 -2.13
N GLU A 116 2.68 -20.92 -3.12
CA GLU A 116 3.61 -19.81 -2.90
C GLU A 116 2.94 -18.49 -2.49
N VAL A 117 1.62 -18.35 -2.65
CA VAL A 117 0.92 -17.07 -2.45
C VAL A 117 0.93 -16.66 -0.99
N LEU A 118 0.48 -17.51 -0.08
CA LEU A 118 0.38 -17.16 1.34
C LEU A 118 1.77 -16.84 1.95
N PRO A 119 2.84 -17.64 1.73
CA PRO A 119 4.18 -17.28 2.18
C PRO A 119 4.67 -15.93 1.61
N ARG A 120 4.32 -15.62 0.36
CA ARG A 120 4.72 -14.38 -0.29
C ARG A 120 3.99 -13.16 0.26
N LEU A 121 2.68 -13.26 0.46
CA LEU A 121 1.87 -12.22 1.09
C LEU A 121 2.35 -11.92 2.50
N LYS A 122 2.69 -12.94 3.29
CA LYS A 122 3.27 -12.73 4.64
C LYS A 122 4.55 -11.91 4.60
N LYS A 123 5.47 -12.20 3.67
CA LYS A 123 6.70 -11.39 3.49
C LYS A 123 6.37 -9.94 3.10
N TRP A 124 5.40 -9.74 2.22
CA TRP A 124 4.99 -8.39 1.84
C TRP A 124 4.34 -7.64 3.00
N ILE A 125 3.54 -8.32 3.82
CA ILE A 125 2.99 -7.80 5.08
C ILE A 125 4.11 -7.41 6.06
N ASP A 126 5.15 -8.25 6.22
CA ASP A 126 6.31 -7.93 7.05
C ASP A 126 7.07 -6.69 6.53
N GLU A 127 7.23 -6.57 5.21
CA GLU A 127 7.86 -5.41 4.56
C GLU A 127 7.08 -4.11 4.79
N ILE A 128 5.77 -4.14 4.54
CA ILE A 128 4.95 -2.92 4.66
C ILE A 128 4.79 -2.49 6.11
N THR A 129 4.66 -3.43 7.05
CA THR A 129 4.59 -3.11 8.49
C THR A 129 5.92 -2.58 9.01
N THR A 130 7.05 -3.07 8.49
CA THR A 130 8.39 -2.51 8.77
C THR A 130 8.54 -1.08 8.23
N LEU A 131 7.90 -0.77 7.09
CA LEU A 131 7.90 0.56 6.50
C LEU A 131 7.01 1.54 7.27
N HIS A 132 5.99 1.05 7.96
CA HIS A 132 5.06 1.81 8.80
C HIS A 132 5.20 1.48 10.31
N PRO A 133 6.37 1.74 10.93
CA PRO A 133 6.58 1.40 12.32
C PRO A 133 5.61 2.18 13.21
N GLY A 134 4.86 1.47 14.04
CA GLY A 134 3.88 2.06 14.96
C GLY A 134 2.50 2.31 14.35
N SER A 135 2.25 1.91 13.09
CA SER A 135 0.89 1.87 12.58
C SER A 135 0.04 0.89 13.39
N ARG A 136 -1.19 1.32 13.71
CA ARG A 136 -2.16 0.53 14.49
C ARG A 136 -3.01 -0.38 13.61
N PHE A 137 -3.06 -0.11 12.31
CA PHE A 137 -3.94 -0.77 11.36
C PHE A 137 -3.18 -1.11 10.09
N LEU A 138 -3.54 -2.23 9.48
CA LEU A 138 -3.11 -2.60 8.14
C LEU A 138 -4.38 -2.90 7.36
N HIS A 139 -4.56 -2.23 6.23
CA HIS A 139 -5.69 -2.47 5.32
C HIS A 139 -5.25 -3.48 4.25
N LEU A 140 -5.93 -4.62 4.17
CA LEU A 140 -5.58 -5.72 3.26
C LEU A 140 -6.30 -5.65 1.90
N GLY A 141 -7.16 -4.66 1.72
CA GLY A 141 -7.90 -4.48 0.48
C GLY A 141 -8.95 -5.58 0.33
N ALA A 142 -8.84 -6.35 -0.75
CA ALA A 142 -9.70 -7.49 -1.10
C ALA A 142 -11.10 -7.12 -1.61
N ASP A 143 -11.24 -5.90 -2.12
CA ASP A 143 -12.38 -5.49 -2.92
C ASP A 143 -12.32 -6.06 -4.35
N GLU A 144 -13.47 -6.04 -5.03
CA GLU A 144 -13.63 -6.37 -6.46
C GLU A 144 -13.08 -7.76 -6.90
N THR A 145 -13.19 -8.77 -6.03
CA THR A 145 -12.76 -10.16 -6.30
C THR A 145 -13.84 -11.00 -6.99
N TRP A 146 -14.21 -10.57 -8.20
CA TRP A 146 -15.34 -11.11 -8.96
C TRP A 146 -15.14 -12.54 -9.48
N TYR A 147 -13.90 -13.03 -9.60
CA TYR A 147 -13.57 -14.33 -10.21
C TYR A 147 -13.23 -15.42 -9.19
N MET A 148 -13.10 -15.07 -7.91
CA MET A 148 -12.76 -16.01 -6.83
C MET A 148 -13.75 -17.18 -6.74
N GLY A 149 -13.22 -18.40 -6.82
CA GLY A 149 -13.98 -19.65 -6.67
C GLY A 149 -14.93 -19.99 -7.83
N LYS A 150 -14.79 -19.32 -8.98
CA LYS A 150 -15.58 -19.59 -10.19
C LYS A 150 -14.93 -20.58 -11.14
#